data_AF-A0A9P3U6Y1-F1
#
_entry.id   AF-A0A9P3U6Y1-F1
#
_cell.length_a   1.000
_cell.length_b   1.000
_cell.length_c   1.000
_cell.angle_alpha   90.00
_cell.angle_beta   90.00
_cell.angle_gamma   90.00
#
_symmetry.space_group_name_H-M   'P 1'
#
loop_
_entity.id
_entity.type
_entity.pdbx_description
1 polymer ?
#
loop_
_entity_poly.entity_id
_entity_poly.type
_entity_poly.pdbx_seq_one_letter_code
_entity_poly.pdbx_strand_id
1 'polypeptide(L)'
;MGRLVLAAALVALVLSACATMAAAIRLPSTTPCKWGHNRMHTCAIRNCGTNSKCLKDEAGWANCVCLKGFQLLPNASCAHSCAILVCDPHATCVKEEDSLAKCVCNWGYVMTPDGVCIDTCANKACDGTCTKDAAGAAVCHCNNTIGLVLLEDTKTCKDACEVAACRTNFTCARNPDNLADVNCECQEGYALSGDKCIGCLGGTCSQIDGEAVCDCHGATTGLKLLEDTVTCQDACVLEACRTNFTCARNVDNLANVRCECEDGYALAEDGTCIEKCDLKGCLGGTCSQIDGEAVCDCHGATTGLKLLEDTVTCQ
;
A
#
# COMPACT_ATOMS: atom_id res chain seq x y z
N MET A 1 26.58 -11.33 33.78
CA MET A 1 27.03 -12.73 33.97
C MET A 1 25.79 -13.59 34.12
N GLY A 2 25.61 -14.59 33.26
CA GLY A 2 24.46 -15.51 33.33
C GLY A 2 23.65 -15.55 32.04
N ARG A 3 24.14 -16.30 31.03
CA ARG A 3 23.36 -16.90 29.92
C ARG A 3 24.22 -17.76 28.99
N LEU A 4 25.22 -18.47 29.54
CA LEU A 4 26.08 -19.39 28.75
C LEU A 4 26.10 -20.84 29.25
N VAL A 5 25.27 -21.23 30.22
CA VAL A 5 25.32 -22.57 30.84
C VAL A 5 24.14 -23.48 30.46
N LEU A 6 23.12 -23.00 29.73
CA LEU A 6 21.95 -23.84 29.40
C LEU A 6 22.05 -24.63 28.08
N ALA A 7 23.10 -24.46 27.27
CA ALA A 7 23.26 -25.19 26.01
C ALA A 7 23.92 -26.58 26.17
N ALA A 8 24.52 -26.87 27.32
CA ALA A 8 25.24 -28.13 27.55
C ALA A 8 24.39 -29.25 28.18
N ALA A 9 23.18 -28.94 28.68
CA ALA A 9 22.35 -29.91 29.40
C ALA A 9 21.32 -30.67 28.53
N LEU A 10 21.00 -30.18 27.32
CA LEU A 10 20.03 -30.83 26.43
C LEU A 10 20.66 -31.80 25.42
N VAL A 11 21.96 -31.70 25.17
CA VAL A 11 22.70 -32.68 24.35
C VAL A 11 22.96 -33.99 25.11
N ALA A 12 22.93 -33.95 26.45
CA ALA A 12 23.15 -35.13 27.29
C ALA A 12 21.92 -36.06 27.44
N LEU A 13 20.71 -35.59 27.10
CA LEU A 13 19.47 -36.37 27.26
C LEU A 13 19.07 -37.16 26.01
N VAL A 14 19.59 -36.82 24.83
CA VAL A 14 19.34 -37.59 23.59
C VAL A 14 20.36 -38.73 23.41
N LEU A 15 21.49 -38.69 24.13
CA LEU A 15 22.49 -39.77 24.15
C LEU A 15 22.21 -40.87 25.19
N SER A 16 21.18 -40.73 26.03
CA SER A 16 20.86 -41.69 27.10
C SER A 16 19.74 -42.68 26.75
N ALA A 17 19.03 -42.52 25.63
CA ALA A 17 17.96 -43.43 25.22
C ALA A 17 18.39 -44.49 24.18
N CYS A 18 19.67 -44.51 23.78
CA CYS A 18 20.24 -45.54 22.92
C CYS A 18 21.04 -46.61 23.71
N ALA A 19 21.06 -46.52 25.05
CA ALA A 19 21.93 -47.33 25.90
C ALA A 19 21.22 -48.42 26.74
N THR A 20 19.93 -48.71 26.51
CA THR A 20 19.18 -49.71 27.30
C THR A 20 18.48 -50.82 26.49
N MET A 21 18.91 -51.08 25.26
CA MET A 21 18.58 -52.33 24.54
C MET A 21 19.82 -53.03 23.95
N ALA A 22 20.95 -52.92 24.65
CA ALA A 22 22.16 -53.70 24.35
C ALA A 22 22.58 -54.53 25.58
N ALA A 23 21.63 -55.27 26.17
CA ALA A 23 21.93 -56.22 27.24
C ALA A 23 20.90 -57.36 27.29
N ALA A 24 20.73 -58.06 26.17
CA ALA A 24 20.28 -59.45 26.21
C ALA A 24 20.93 -60.19 25.04
N ILE A 25 21.59 -61.30 25.37
CA ILE A 25 22.24 -62.26 24.47
C ILE A 25 23.68 -61.87 24.07
N ARG A 26 24.61 -62.08 25.01
CA ARG A 26 25.95 -62.54 24.68
C ARG A 26 25.83 -63.92 24.02
N LEU A 27 26.05 -64.00 22.72
CA LEU A 27 26.56 -65.20 22.05
C LEU A 27 27.85 -64.81 21.31
N PRO A 28 28.85 -65.70 21.28
CA PRO A 28 30.20 -65.34 20.86
C PRO A 28 30.25 -64.96 19.38
N SER A 29 30.95 -63.86 19.13
CA SER A 29 31.67 -63.57 17.90
C SER A 29 32.47 -64.79 17.45
N THR A 30 32.03 -65.38 16.34
CA THR A 30 32.79 -65.78 15.13
C THR A 30 31.97 -66.87 14.42
N THR A 31 30.82 -66.49 13.89
CA THR A 31 30.11 -67.28 12.90
C THR A 31 29.56 -66.29 11.87
N PRO A 32 30.03 -66.33 10.61
CA PRO A 32 29.44 -65.50 9.58
C PRO A 32 27.96 -65.87 9.50
N CYS A 33 27.08 -64.87 9.30
CA CYS A 33 25.67 -65.11 9.04
C CYS A 33 25.55 -66.22 8.00
N LYS A 34 25.22 -67.44 8.44
CA LYS A 34 24.87 -68.56 7.56
C LYS A 34 23.48 -68.25 7.02
N TRP A 35 23.41 -67.28 6.12
CA TRP A 35 22.40 -67.31 5.08
C TRP A 35 22.67 -68.60 4.31
N GLY A 36 21.74 -69.55 4.39
CA GLY A 36 21.80 -70.79 3.64
C GLY A 36 21.72 -70.53 2.15
N HIS A 37 22.79 -70.04 1.56
CA HIS A 37 23.00 -70.01 0.12
C HIS A 37 24.27 -70.80 -0.15
N ASN A 38 24.14 -71.82 -1.01
CA ASN A 38 25.26 -72.57 -1.57
C ASN A 38 26.42 -71.62 -1.90
N ARG A 39 27.54 -71.77 -1.20
CA ARG A 39 28.79 -71.06 -1.48
C ARG A 39 29.33 -71.54 -2.82
N MET A 40 28.93 -70.89 -3.90
CA MET A 40 29.37 -71.19 -5.25
C MET A 40 30.47 -70.20 -5.65
N HIS A 41 31.67 -70.73 -5.90
CA HIS A 41 32.85 -69.96 -6.29
C HIS A 41 32.80 -69.42 -7.73
N THR A 42 31.75 -69.76 -8.50
CA THR A 42 31.69 -69.43 -9.92
C THR A 42 30.28 -68.99 -10.36
N CYS A 43 30.23 -67.97 -11.20
CA CYS A 43 29.01 -67.52 -11.88
C CYS A 43 28.45 -68.55 -12.88
N ALA A 44 29.21 -69.62 -13.16
CA ALA A 44 28.78 -70.73 -14.01
C ALA A 44 27.68 -71.59 -13.37
N ILE A 45 27.55 -71.56 -12.04
CA ILE A 45 26.60 -72.42 -11.30
C ILE A 45 25.59 -71.60 -10.50
N ARG A 46 25.90 -70.34 -10.18
CA ARG A 46 24.99 -69.45 -9.43
C ARG A 46 23.89 -68.91 -10.35
N ASN A 47 22.67 -69.45 -10.24
CA ASN A 47 21.51 -68.94 -10.95
C ASN A 47 20.96 -67.70 -10.23
N CYS A 48 21.26 -66.51 -10.76
CA CYS A 48 20.82 -65.24 -10.17
C CYS A 48 19.38 -64.84 -10.58
N GLY A 49 18.67 -65.70 -11.32
CA GLY A 49 17.30 -65.41 -11.80
C GLY A 49 17.26 -64.36 -12.91
N THR A 50 16.05 -63.94 -13.28
CA THR A 50 15.83 -62.88 -14.30
C THR A 50 16.12 -61.50 -13.72
N ASN A 51 16.50 -60.55 -14.59
CA ASN A 51 16.82 -59.16 -14.23
C ASN A 51 18.00 -59.00 -13.26
N SER A 52 18.96 -59.91 -13.34
CA SER A 52 20.22 -59.86 -12.59
C SER A 52 21.41 -60.27 -13.45
N LYS A 53 22.61 -59.94 -12.98
CA LYS A 53 23.89 -60.39 -13.52
C LYS A 53 24.71 -60.99 -12.38
N CYS A 54 25.46 -62.04 -12.68
CA CYS A 54 26.44 -62.56 -11.75
C CYS A 54 27.79 -61.86 -11.99
N LEU A 55 28.34 -61.23 -10.96
CA LEU A 55 29.64 -60.56 -10.97
C LEU A 55 30.53 -61.19 -9.90
N LYS A 56 31.85 -61.29 -10.15
CA LYS A 56 32.81 -61.70 -9.11
C LYS A 56 33.29 -60.48 -8.34
N ASP A 57 33.37 -60.58 -7.01
CA ASP A 57 34.07 -59.57 -6.22
C ASP A 57 35.61 -59.72 -6.30
N GLU A 58 36.33 -58.81 -5.66
CA GLU A 58 37.80 -58.78 -5.64
C GLU A 58 38.42 -60.03 -5.01
N ALA A 59 37.67 -60.75 -4.18
CA ALA A 59 38.08 -62.02 -3.58
C ALA A 59 37.64 -63.24 -4.42
N GLY A 60 37.08 -63.02 -5.60
CA GLY A 60 36.68 -64.05 -6.56
C GLY A 60 35.31 -64.68 -6.29
N TRP A 61 34.54 -64.16 -5.34
CA TRP A 61 33.21 -64.69 -5.02
C TRP A 61 32.16 -64.19 -6.01
N ALA A 62 31.41 -65.13 -6.56
CA ALA A 62 30.28 -64.83 -7.43
C ALA A 62 29.15 -64.21 -6.61
N ASN A 63 28.70 -63.00 -6.95
CA ASN A 63 27.59 -62.26 -6.35
C ASN A 63 26.53 -61.90 -7.40
N CYS A 64 25.26 -62.01 -7.02
CA CYS A 64 24.16 -61.60 -7.88
C CYS A 64 23.92 -60.10 -7.69
N VAL A 65 23.99 -59.35 -8.78
CA VAL A 65 23.73 -57.91 -8.82
C VAL A 65 22.54 -57.69 -9.74
N CYS A 66 21.53 -56.97 -9.26
CA CYS A 66 20.36 -56.68 -10.08
C CYS A 66 20.69 -55.75 -11.24
N LEU A 67 19.95 -55.89 -12.35
CA LEU A 67 19.97 -54.90 -13.42
C LEU A 67 19.45 -53.55 -12.90
N LYS A 68 19.78 -52.46 -13.60
CA LYS A 68 19.28 -51.11 -13.29
C LYS A 68 17.74 -51.12 -13.20
N GLY A 69 17.17 -50.39 -12.23
CA GLY A 69 15.74 -50.37 -11.95
C GLY A 69 15.19 -51.55 -11.12
N PHE A 70 16.05 -52.48 -10.70
CA PHE A 70 15.69 -53.63 -9.86
C PHE A 70 16.48 -53.63 -8.54
N GLN A 71 15.84 -54.08 -7.47
CA GLN A 71 16.44 -54.25 -6.15
C GLN A 71 16.54 -55.73 -5.78
N LEU A 72 17.63 -56.09 -5.09
CA LEU A 72 17.89 -57.45 -4.63
C LEU A 72 17.04 -57.73 -3.39
N LEU A 73 16.18 -58.74 -3.48
CA LEU A 73 15.37 -59.20 -2.36
C LEU A 73 16.16 -60.18 -1.47
N PRO A 74 15.74 -60.40 -0.21
CA PRO A 74 16.40 -61.32 0.72
C PRO A 74 16.51 -62.77 0.21
N ASN A 75 15.65 -63.18 -0.72
CA ASN A 75 15.66 -64.49 -1.38
C ASN A 75 16.62 -64.58 -2.57
N ALA A 76 17.48 -63.57 -2.77
CA ALA A 76 18.42 -63.43 -3.88
C ALA A 76 17.78 -63.30 -5.28
N SER A 77 16.48 -62.98 -5.37
CA SER A 77 15.84 -62.58 -6.64
C SER A 77 15.80 -61.07 -6.79
N CYS A 78 15.72 -60.60 -8.04
CA CYS A 78 15.60 -59.18 -8.34
C CYS A 78 14.15 -58.83 -8.64
N ALA A 79 13.59 -57.86 -7.93
CA ALA A 79 12.27 -57.31 -8.20
C ALA A 79 12.37 -55.84 -8.60
N HIS A 80 11.45 -55.42 -9.46
CA HIS A 80 11.44 -54.05 -9.96
C HIS A 80 11.23 -53.09 -8.78
N SER A 81 11.95 -51.96 -8.73
CA SER A 81 11.91 -51.07 -7.57
C SER A 81 10.49 -50.60 -7.20
N CYS A 82 9.61 -50.34 -8.18
CA CYS A 82 8.18 -50.05 -7.94
C CYS A 82 7.33 -51.19 -7.34
N ALA A 83 7.79 -52.44 -7.34
CA ALA A 83 7.08 -53.54 -6.68
C ALA A 83 7.35 -53.58 -5.16
N ILE A 84 8.36 -52.83 -4.71
CA ILE A 84 8.83 -52.80 -3.31
C ILE A 84 8.65 -51.42 -2.71
N LEU A 85 8.84 -50.36 -3.51
CA LEU A 85 8.71 -48.97 -3.08
C LEU A 85 7.23 -48.64 -2.80
N VAL A 86 6.93 -48.34 -1.53
CA VAL A 86 5.62 -47.85 -1.11
C VAL A 86 5.62 -46.34 -1.21
N CYS A 87 4.83 -45.82 -2.16
CA CYS A 87 4.63 -44.38 -2.31
C CYS A 87 3.45 -43.88 -1.47
N ASP A 88 3.42 -42.57 -1.21
CA ASP A 88 2.26 -41.88 -0.67
C ASP A 88 0.98 -42.17 -1.50
N PRO A 89 -0.23 -42.18 -0.92
CA PRO A 89 -1.48 -42.43 -1.66
C PRO A 89 -1.71 -41.48 -2.85
N HIS A 90 -1.13 -40.28 -2.81
CA HIS A 90 -1.20 -39.29 -3.88
C HIS A 90 0.06 -39.28 -4.77
N ALA A 91 0.85 -40.35 -4.76
CA ALA A 91 2.01 -40.54 -5.61
C ALA A 91 1.92 -41.80 -6.47
N THR A 92 2.53 -41.74 -7.66
CA THR A 92 2.73 -42.88 -8.53
C THR A 92 4.22 -43.22 -8.58
N CYS A 93 4.55 -44.51 -8.49
CA CYS A 93 5.91 -44.97 -8.72
C CYS A 93 6.24 -44.93 -10.21
N VAL A 94 7.27 -44.16 -10.57
CA VAL A 94 7.77 -44.07 -11.94
C VAL A 94 9.08 -44.82 -12.08
N LYS A 95 9.20 -45.55 -13.19
CA LYS A 95 10.43 -46.26 -13.54
C LYS A 95 11.39 -45.26 -14.17
N GLU A 96 12.60 -45.15 -13.64
CA GLU A 96 13.68 -44.45 -14.33
C GLU A 96 14.56 -45.47 -15.06
N GLU A 97 14.94 -45.19 -16.30
CA GLU A 97 15.75 -46.11 -17.12
C GLU A 97 17.18 -46.30 -16.56
N ASP A 98 17.68 -45.31 -15.81
CA ASP A 98 19.06 -45.27 -15.30
C ASP A 98 19.21 -45.27 -13.78
N SER A 99 18.12 -45.21 -13.02
CA SER A 99 18.12 -45.08 -11.56
C SER A 99 17.19 -46.08 -10.88
N LEU A 100 17.21 -46.10 -9.55
CA LEU A 100 16.13 -46.70 -8.78
C LEU A 100 14.82 -45.95 -9.07
N ALA A 101 13.70 -46.68 -9.08
CA ALA A 101 12.39 -46.04 -9.24
C ALA A 101 12.14 -45.01 -8.13
N LYS A 102 11.41 -43.95 -8.46
CA LYS A 102 11.06 -42.88 -7.52
C LYS A 102 9.55 -42.70 -7.45
N CYS A 103 9.07 -42.19 -6.33
CA CYS A 103 7.71 -41.72 -6.21
C CYS A 103 7.61 -40.31 -6.80
N VAL A 104 6.59 -40.08 -7.63
CA VAL A 104 6.26 -38.76 -8.16
C VAL A 104 4.82 -38.47 -7.79
N CYS A 105 4.57 -37.28 -7.23
CA CYS A 105 3.22 -36.87 -6.89
C CYS A 105 2.32 -36.83 -8.12
N ASN A 106 1.08 -37.25 -7.93
CA ASN A 106 0.03 -37.18 -8.93
C ASN A 106 -0.29 -35.72 -9.24
N TRP A 107 -0.94 -35.49 -10.39
CA TRP A 107 -1.35 -34.16 -10.81
C TRP A 107 -2.12 -33.42 -9.71
N GLY A 108 -1.72 -32.17 -9.42
CA GLY A 108 -2.33 -31.38 -8.35
C GLY A 108 -1.73 -31.58 -6.95
N TYR A 109 -0.61 -32.28 -6.84
CA TYR A 109 0.11 -32.50 -5.59
C TYR A 109 1.60 -32.18 -5.74
N VAL A 110 2.23 -31.75 -4.65
CA VAL A 110 3.67 -31.45 -4.60
C VAL A 110 4.33 -32.25 -3.47
N MET A 111 5.56 -32.71 -3.70
CA MET A 111 6.29 -33.52 -2.73
C MET A 111 6.95 -32.63 -1.67
N THR A 112 6.71 -32.94 -0.39
CA THR A 112 7.41 -32.31 0.73
C THR A 112 8.83 -32.90 0.88
N PRO A 113 9.73 -32.26 1.65
CA PRO A 113 11.05 -32.82 1.97
C PRO A 113 11.00 -34.21 2.63
N ASP A 114 9.89 -34.51 3.31
CA ASP A 114 9.65 -35.80 3.99
C ASP A 114 9.09 -36.88 3.04
N GLY A 115 8.91 -36.58 1.75
CA GLY A 115 8.42 -37.54 0.74
C GLY A 115 6.90 -37.72 0.71
N VAL A 116 6.14 -36.81 1.32
CA VAL A 116 4.67 -36.83 1.34
C VAL A 116 4.13 -35.92 0.24
N CYS A 117 3.08 -36.36 -0.46
CA CYS A 117 2.42 -35.55 -1.48
C CYS A 117 1.29 -34.74 -0.87
N ILE A 118 1.43 -33.42 -0.86
CA ILE A 118 0.41 -32.51 -0.35
C ILE A 118 -0.34 -31.85 -1.49
N ASP A 119 -1.65 -31.68 -1.32
CA ASP A 119 -2.48 -30.97 -2.30
C ASP A 119 -1.99 -29.52 -2.41
N THR A 120 -1.71 -29.09 -3.64
CA THR A 120 -1.18 -27.76 -3.94
C THR A 120 -2.09 -26.62 -3.44
N CYS A 121 -3.39 -26.85 -3.25
CA CYS A 121 -4.34 -25.89 -2.70
C CYS A 121 -4.62 -26.02 -1.19
N ALA A 122 -4.32 -27.17 -0.55
CA ALA A 122 -4.66 -27.39 0.86
C ALA A 122 -3.70 -26.69 1.84
N ASN A 123 -2.50 -26.32 1.39
CA ASN A 123 -1.45 -25.81 2.28
C ASN A 123 -1.48 -24.27 2.45
N LYS A 124 -2.65 -23.72 2.83
CA LYS A 124 -2.89 -22.25 2.92
C LYS A 124 -2.24 -21.49 1.76
N ALA A 125 -2.41 -22.03 0.55
CA ALA A 125 -1.68 -21.53 -0.60
C ALA A 125 -2.11 -20.10 -0.96
N CYS A 126 -3.34 -19.73 -0.62
CA CYS A 126 -3.96 -18.48 -1.00
C CYS A 126 -4.77 -17.90 0.17
N ASP A 127 -4.84 -16.58 0.27
CA ASP A 127 -5.83 -15.89 1.11
C ASP A 127 -7.23 -15.89 0.46
N GLY A 128 -7.30 -16.14 -0.85
CA GLY A 128 -8.52 -16.25 -1.64
C GLY A 128 -8.92 -17.69 -2.00
N THR A 129 -9.53 -17.86 -3.17
CA THR A 129 -9.85 -19.20 -3.70
C THR A 129 -8.66 -19.78 -4.46
N CYS A 130 -8.53 -21.10 -4.43
CA CYS A 130 -7.46 -21.82 -5.11
C CYS A 130 -8.05 -22.76 -6.15
N THR A 131 -7.50 -22.73 -7.37
CA THR A 131 -7.77 -23.72 -8.42
C THR A 131 -6.45 -24.30 -8.93
N LYS A 132 -6.52 -25.30 -9.80
CA LYS A 132 -5.34 -25.93 -10.40
C LYS A 132 -5.30 -25.62 -11.89
N ASP A 133 -4.15 -25.19 -12.40
CA ASP A 133 -3.96 -24.99 -13.84
C ASP A 133 -3.82 -26.33 -14.59
N ALA A 134 -3.64 -26.29 -15.92
CA ALA A 134 -3.46 -27.50 -16.72
C ALA A 134 -2.24 -28.34 -16.32
N ALA A 135 -1.21 -27.72 -15.72
CA ALA A 135 -0.02 -28.41 -15.21
C ALA A 135 -0.21 -28.96 -13.77
N GLY A 136 -1.33 -28.65 -13.12
CA GLY A 136 -1.64 -29.05 -11.75
C GLY A 136 -1.04 -28.12 -10.69
N ALA A 137 -0.48 -26.98 -11.09
CA ALA A 137 0.00 -25.96 -10.17
C ALA A 137 -1.17 -25.20 -9.56
N ALA A 138 -1.03 -24.79 -8.30
CA ALA A 138 -2.04 -23.98 -7.62
C ALA A 138 -2.06 -22.55 -8.21
N VAL A 139 -3.26 -22.07 -8.51
CA VAL A 139 -3.54 -20.71 -8.98
C VAL A 139 -4.52 -20.06 -8.01
N CYS A 140 -4.07 -18.98 -7.41
CA CYS A 140 -4.87 -18.20 -6.47
C CYS A 140 -5.74 -17.18 -7.20
N HIS A 141 -6.97 -17.01 -6.73
CA HIS A 141 -7.91 -16.02 -7.24
C HIS A 141 -8.48 -15.22 -6.07
N CYS A 142 -8.44 -13.90 -6.19
CA CYS A 142 -9.02 -12.99 -5.21
C CYS A 142 -10.47 -12.65 -5.59
N ASN A 143 -11.27 -12.30 -4.58
CA ASN A 143 -12.65 -11.91 -4.84
C ASN A 143 -12.72 -10.45 -5.28
N ASN A 144 -12.76 -10.25 -6.60
CA ASN A 144 -12.85 -8.92 -7.18
C ASN A 144 -14.18 -8.21 -6.86
N THR A 145 -15.25 -8.95 -6.52
CA THR A 145 -16.56 -8.35 -6.19
C THR A 145 -16.58 -7.61 -4.86
N ILE A 146 -15.56 -7.80 -4.02
CA ILE A 146 -15.35 -7.04 -2.79
C ILE A 146 -14.08 -6.17 -2.85
N GLY A 147 -13.45 -6.07 -4.03
CA GLY A 147 -12.29 -5.22 -4.27
C GLY A 147 -10.95 -5.80 -3.81
N LEU A 148 -10.80 -7.12 -3.77
CA LEU A 148 -9.51 -7.75 -3.48
C LEU A 148 -8.75 -8.07 -4.77
N VAL A 149 -7.45 -7.79 -4.79
CA VAL A 149 -6.51 -8.08 -5.88
C VAL A 149 -5.40 -9.01 -5.40
N LEU A 150 -4.88 -9.83 -6.33
CA LEU A 150 -3.77 -10.73 -6.06
C LEU A 150 -2.44 -9.97 -6.15
N LEU A 151 -1.59 -10.11 -5.13
CA LEU A 151 -0.26 -9.50 -5.11
C LEU A 151 0.74 -10.26 -6.01
N GLU A 152 1.91 -9.66 -6.20
CA GLU A 152 3.00 -10.24 -6.99
C GLU A 152 3.52 -11.59 -6.43
N ASP A 153 3.30 -11.85 -5.15
CA ASP A 153 3.64 -13.14 -4.52
C ASP A 153 2.72 -14.29 -4.97
N THR A 154 1.69 -13.98 -5.76
CA THR A 154 0.70 -14.90 -6.33
C THR A 154 -0.17 -15.63 -5.32
N LYS A 155 -0.19 -15.18 -4.06
CA LYS A 155 -0.86 -15.88 -2.95
C LYS A 155 -1.71 -14.98 -2.08
N THR A 156 -1.25 -13.75 -1.84
CA THR A 156 -1.93 -12.82 -0.94
C THR A 156 -2.95 -11.99 -1.67
N CYS A 157 -4.13 -11.89 -1.07
CA CYS A 157 -5.21 -11.03 -1.53
C CYS A 157 -5.25 -9.78 -0.65
N LYS A 158 -5.18 -8.61 -1.28
CA LYS A 158 -5.21 -7.33 -0.58
C LYS A 158 -6.25 -6.39 -1.21
N ASP A 159 -6.76 -5.46 -0.43
CA ASP A 159 -7.67 -4.45 -0.92
C ASP A 159 -7.03 -3.62 -2.05
N ALA A 160 -7.73 -3.48 -3.17
CA ALA A 160 -7.25 -2.77 -4.33
C ALA A 160 -6.89 -1.31 -4.01
N CYS A 161 -7.62 -0.65 -3.11
CA CYS A 161 -7.30 0.72 -2.69
C CYS A 161 -6.11 0.82 -1.74
N GLU A 162 -5.77 -0.25 -1.03
CA GLU A 162 -4.53 -0.31 -0.24
C GLU A 162 -3.29 -0.62 -1.09
N VAL A 163 -3.51 -1.17 -2.29
CA VAL A 163 -2.46 -1.44 -3.28
C VAL A 163 -2.29 -0.27 -4.24
N ALA A 164 -3.37 0.43 -4.57
CA ALA A 164 -3.35 1.65 -5.37
C ALA A 164 -2.49 2.71 -4.68
N ALA A 165 -1.29 2.95 -5.22
CA ALA A 165 -0.38 3.98 -4.75
C ALA A 165 -0.86 5.38 -5.20
N CYS A 166 -2.05 5.79 -4.76
CA CYS A 166 -2.58 7.12 -5.04
C CYS A 166 -1.66 8.20 -4.44
N ARG A 167 -1.45 9.28 -5.20
CA ARG A 167 -0.60 10.41 -4.79
C ARG A 167 -1.31 11.24 -3.71
N THR A 168 -0.59 12.18 -3.11
CA THR A 168 -1.16 13.15 -2.16
C THR A 168 -2.34 13.92 -2.76
N ASN A 169 -3.39 14.14 -1.97
CA ASN A 169 -4.66 14.77 -2.34
C ASN A 169 -5.50 13.98 -3.34
N PHE A 170 -5.16 12.71 -3.58
CA PHE A 170 -6.04 11.76 -4.24
C PHE A 170 -6.72 10.86 -3.19
N THR A 171 -7.92 10.40 -3.54
CA THR A 171 -8.62 9.30 -2.89
C THR A 171 -8.72 8.13 -3.87
N CYS A 172 -8.74 6.92 -3.33
CA CYS A 172 -9.03 5.75 -4.16
C CYS A 172 -10.54 5.67 -4.41
N ALA A 173 -10.91 5.64 -5.68
CA ALA A 173 -12.27 5.40 -6.15
C ALA A 173 -12.34 4.01 -6.78
N ARG A 174 -13.41 3.27 -6.47
CA ARG A 174 -13.64 1.94 -7.04
C ARG A 174 -14.58 2.04 -8.22
N ASN A 175 -14.27 1.31 -9.28
CA ASN A 175 -15.20 1.14 -10.39
C ASN A 175 -16.43 0.33 -9.92
N PRO A 176 -17.67 0.84 -10.05
CA PRO A 176 -18.86 0.13 -9.59
C PRO A 176 -19.09 -1.21 -10.30
N ASP A 177 -18.60 -1.37 -11.53
CA ASP A 177 -18.73 -2.61 -12.30
C ASP A 177 -17.68 -3.67 -11.89
N ASN A 178 -16.56 -3.24 -11.33
CA ASN A 178 -15.48 -4.10 -10.87
C ASN A 178 -14.73 -3.44 -9.72
N LEU A 179 -15.02 -3.81 -8.47
CA LEU A 179 -14.42 -3.16 -7.30
C LEU A 179 -12.90 -3.38 -7.16
N ALA A 180 -12.32 -4.32 -7.91
CA ALA A 180 -10.87 -4.52 -7.99
C ALA A 180 -10.20 -3.60 -9.02
N ASP A 181 -10.98 -3.01 -9.92
CA ASP A 181 -10.55 -1.93 -10.80
C ASP A 181 -10.73 -0.60 -10.04
N VAL A 182 -9.61 0.06 -9.78
CA VAL A 182 -9.57 1.25 -8.95
C VAL A 182 -8.85 2.37 -9.67
N ASN A 183 -9.36 3.59 -9.48
CA ASN A 183 -8.76 4.80 -10.00
C ASN A 183 -8.44 5.75 -8.85
N CYS A 184 -7.47 6.63 -9.05
CA CYS A 184 -7.18 7.70 -8.10
C CYS A 184 -7.92 8.96 -8.57
N GLU A 185 -8.81 9.47 -7.74
CA GLU A 185 -9.58 10.69 -7.99
C GLU A 185 -9.15 11.78 -7.01
N CYS A 186 -9.33 13.05 -7.36
CA CYS A 186 -9.01 14.13 -6.43
C CYS A 186 -9.93 14.09 -5.20
N GLN A 187 -9.37 14.39 -4.04
CA GLN A 187 -10.14 14.55 -2.80
C GLN A 187 -11.12 15.73 -2.93
N GLU A 188 -12.16 15.72 -2.11
CA GLU A 188 -13.12 16.83 -2.03
C GLU A 188 -12.39 18.18 -1.80
N GLY A 189 -12.75 19.19 -2.58
CA GLY A 189 -12.07 20.50 -2.58
C GLY A 189 -10.84 20.59 -3.48
N TYR A 190 -10.45 19.51 -4.16
CA TYR A 190 -9.40 19.49 -5.18
C TYR A 190 -9.96 19.09 -6.54
N ALA A 191 -9.37 19.61 -7.62
CA ALA A 191 -9.66 19.19 -8.99
C ALA A 191 -8.37 18.86 -9.74
N LEU A 192 -8.52 18.03 -10.78
CA LEU A 192 -7.42 17.53 -11.58
C LEU A 192 -6.93 18.61 -12.55
N SER A 193 -5.63 18.89 -12.51
CA SER A 193 -4.94 19.74 -13.47
C SER A 193 -3.70 18.99 -13.95
N GLY A 194 -3.76 18.46 -15.17
CA GLY A 194 -2.78 17.50 -15.67
C GLY A 194 -2.73 16.24 -14.80
N ASP A 195 -1.57 15.95 -14.20
CA ASP A 195 -1.34 14.75 -13.37
C ASP A 195 -1.40 15.04 -11.85
N LYS A 196 -1.94 16.19 -11.45
CA LYS A 196 -1.95 16.67 -10.07
C LYS A 196 -3.34 17.15 -9.66
N CYS A 197 -3.68 16.91 -8.40
CA CYS A 197 -4.83 17.53 -7.76
C CYS A 197 -4.42 18.88 -7.17
N ILE A 198 -5.07 19.94 -7.62
CA ILE A 198 -4.88 21.30 -7.09
C ILE A 198 -6.13 21.70 -6.30
N GLY A 199 -5.93 22.41 -5.19
CA GLY A 199 -7.00 22.94 -4.35
C GLY A 199 -7.01 24.45 -4.41
N CYS A 200 -8.18 25.05 -4.19
CA CYS A 200 -8.34 26.50 -4.20
C CYS A 200 -8.18 27.05 -2.78
N LEU A 201 -7.15 27.86 -2.55
CA LEU A 201 -6.91 28.46 -1.24
C LEU A 201 -7.92 29.57 -0.99
N GLY A 202 -8.92 29.31 -0.14
CA GLY A 202 -9.98 30.27 0.21
C GLY A 202 -11.19 30.26 -0.73
N GLY A 203 -11.32 29.24 -1.59
CA GLY A 203 -12.45 29.08 -2.51
C GLY A 203 -12.87 27.63 -2.68
N THR A 204 -13.75 27.38 -3.64
CA THR A 204 -14.14 26.03 -4.06
C THR A 204 -13.48 25.67 -5.39
N CYS A 205 -13.16 24.39 -5.55
CA CYS A 205 -12.54 23.85 -6.75
C CYS A 205 -13.54 23.00 -7.53
N SER A 206 -13.64 23.20 -8.83
CA SER A 206 -14.51 22.45 -9.73
C SER A 206 -13.75 21.96 -10.97
N GLN A 207 -14.17 20.83 -11.53
CA GLN A 207 -13.62 20.30 -12.79
C GLN A 207 -14.47 20.77 -13.97
N ILE A 208 -13.88 21.51 -14.92
CA ILE A 208 -14.55 21.96 -16.15
C ILE A 208 -13.65 21.59 -17.33
N ASP A 209 -14.15 20.80 -18.28
CA ASP A 209 -13.44 20.37 -19.50
C ASP A 209 -12.04 19.76 -19.26
N GLY A 210 -11.85 19.08 -18.12
CA GLY A 210 -10.56 18.48 -17.76
C GLY A 210 -9.55 19.44 -17.15
N GLU A 211 -9.95 20.69 -16.90
CA GLU A 211 -9.18 21.67 -16.14
C GLU A 211 -9.82 21.97 -14.78
N ALA A 212 -8.96 22.24 -13.79
CA ALA A 212 -9.36 22.65 -12.46
C ALA A 212 -9.63 24.16 -12.45
N VAL A 213 -10.85 24.54 -12.06
CA VAL A 213 -11.30 25.94 -12.00
C VAL A 213 -11.63 26.30 -10.57
N CYS A 214 -11.07 27.42 -10.10
CA CYS A 214 -11.32 27.95 -8.76
C CYS A 214 -12.39 29.04 -8.77
N ASP A 215 -13.36 28.91 -7.86
CA ASP A 215 -14.34 29.96 -7.56
C ASP A 215 -14.12 30.47 -6.13
N CYS A 216 -13.77 31.75 -6.01
CA CYS A 216 -13.57 32.43 -4.73
C CYS A 216 -14.88 32.89 -4.07
N HIS A 217 -16.02 32.67 -4.73
CA HIS A 217 -17.33 33.17 -4.33
C HIS A 217 -17.32 34.68 -4.08
N GLY A 218 -16.63 35.44 -4.94
CA GLY A 218 -16.28 36.83 -4.70
C GLY A 218 -17.48 37.74 -4.37
N ALA A 219 -18.65 37.47 -4.96
CA ALA A 219 -19.87 38.20 -4.65
C ALA A 219 -20.27 38.14 -3.15
N THR A 220 -20.01 37.02 -2.48
CA THR A 220 -20.41 36.77 -1.08
C THR A 220 -19.25 36.82 -0.09
N THR A 221 -18.01 36.61 -0.53
CA THR A 221 -16.83 36.59 0.35
C THR A 221 -15.99 37.87 0.26
N GLY A 222 -16.07 38.59 -0.86
CA GLY A 222 -15.17 39.68 -1.17
C GLY A 222 -13.78 39.25 -1.64
N LEU A 223 -13.61 37.97 -1.97
CA LEU A 223 -12.35 37.43 -2.47
C LEU A 223 -12.28 37.51 -4.01
N LYS A 224 -11.12 37.86 -4.54
CA LYS A 224 -10.78 37.77 -5.98
C LYS A 224 -9.75 36.66 -6.19
N LEU A 225 -9.86 35.99 -7.33
CA LEU A 225 -8.86 35.02 -7.78
C LEU A 225 -7.63 35.76 -8.28
N LEU A 226 -6.44 35.33 -7.83
CA LEU A 226 -5.17 35.87 -8.29
C LEU A 226 -4.80 35.36 -9.70
N GLU A 227 -3.76 35.95 -10.29
CA GLU A 227 -3.21 35.51 -11.58
C GLU A 227 -2.68 34.07 -11.56
N ASP A 228 -2.35 33.53 -10.38
CA ASP A 228 -1.93 32.14 -10.20
C ASP A 228 -3.08 31.12 -10.35
N THR A 229 -4.31 31.61 -10.55
CA THR A 229 -5.55 30.86 -10.78
C THR A 229 -5.98 29.90 -9.67
N VAL A 230 -5.31 29.92 -8.50
CA VAL A 230 -5.57 29.00 -7.39
C VAL A 230 -5.73 29.68 -6.03
N THR A 231 -5.26 30.92 -5.92
CA THR A 231 -5.30 31.66 -4.66
C THR A 231 -6.42 32.69 -4.68
N CYS A 232 -7.29 32.63 -3.67
CA CYS A 232 -8.31 33.64 -3.42
C CYS A 232 -7.80 34.62 -2.37
N GLN A 233 -7.81 35.91 -2.69
CA GLN A 233 -7.37 36.96 -1.79
C GLN A 233 -8.41 38.07 -1.69
N ASP A 234 -8.46 38.72 -0.53
CA ASP A 234 -9.39 39.81 -0.27
C ASP A 234 -9.20 40.96 -1.27
N ALA A 235 -10.29 41.37 -1.90
CA ALA A 235 -10.28 42.41 -2.91
C ALA A 235 -9.75 43.74 -2.35
N CYS A 236 -9.97 44.05 -1.07
CA CYS A 236 -9.45 45.26 -0.43
C CYS A 236 -7.96 45.18 -0.10
N VAL A 237 -7.37 43.99 -0.04
CA VAL A 237 -5.92 43.82 0.09
C VAL A 237 -5.23 44.00 -1.26
N LEU A 238 -5.93 43.67 -2.35
CA LEU A 238 -5.42 43.81 -3.70
C LEU A 238 -5.52 45.24 -4.25
N GLU A 239 -6.57 45.97 -3.90
CA GLU A 239 -6.69 47.38 -4.29
C GLU A 239 -5.82 48.27 -3.40
N ALA A 240 -4.81 48.89 -4.01
CA ALA A 240 -4.00 49.91 -3.34
C ALA A 240 -4.76 51.25 -3.34
N CYS A 241 -5.55 51.49 -2.30
CA CYS A 241 -6.14 52.82 -2.07
C CYS A 241 -5.04 53.85 -1.75
N ARG A 242 -5.25 55.10 -2.19
CA ARG A 242 -4.33 56.21 -1.90
C ARG A 242 -4.42 56.60 -0.41
N THR A 243 -3.50 57.43 0.06
CA THR A 243 -3.53 58.00 1.42
C THR A 243 -4.85 58.71 1.69
N ASN A 244 -5.41 58.52 2.90
CA ASN A 244 -6.70 59.04 3.36
C ASN A 244 -7.92 58.42 2.64
N PHE A 245 -7.73 57.29 1.96
CA PHE A 245 -8.82 56.46 1.45
C PHE A 245 -8.83 55.11 2.18
N THR A 246 -10.04 54.66 2.49
CA THR A 246 -10.32 53.30 2.95
C THR A 246 -10.93 52.47 1.82
N CYS A 247 -10.71 51.16 1.83
CA CYS A 247 -11.38 50.28 0.89
C CYS A 247 -12.80 49.96 1.35
N ALA A 248 -13.77 50.26 0.51
CA ALA A 248 -15.17 49.95 0.72
C ALA A 248 -15.64 48.87 -0.27
N ARG A 249 -16.45 47.94 0.22
CA ARG A 249 -17.04 46.86 -0.59
C ARG A 249 -18.41 47.28 -1.10
N ASN A 250 -18.72 46.91 -2.33
CA ASN A 250 -20.07 47.07 -2.86
C ASN A 250 -21.02 46.05 -2.23
N VAL A 251 -22.18 46.50 -1.76
CA VAL A 251 -23.18 45.68 -1.07
C VAL A 251 -23.75 44.59 -1.99
N ASP A 252 -23.82 44.83 -3.30
CA ASP A 252 -24.35 43.90 -4.28
C ASP A 252 -23.30 42.86 -4.75
N ASN A 253 -22.01 43.17 -4.58
CA ASN A 253 -20.91 42.28 -4.93
C ASN A 253 -19.68 42.66 -4.11
N LEU A 254 -19.38 41.88 -3.07
CA LEU A 254 -18.31 42.21 -2.13
C LEU A 254 -16.91 42.21 -2.76
N ALA A 255 -16.71 41.53 -3.89
CA ALA A 255 -15.44 41.56 -4.62
C ALA A 255 -15.30 42.81 -5.50
N ASN A 256 -16.40 43.53 -5.76
CA ASN A 256 -16.33 44.84 -6.37
C ASN A 256 -16.07 45.87 -5.26
N VAL A 257 -14.82 46.33 -5.20
CA VAL A 257 -14.32 47.24 -4.19
C VAL A 257 -14.02 48.60 -4.81
N ARG A 258 -14.18 49.65 -4.01
CA ARG A 258 -13.81 51.01 -4.37
C ARG A 258 -13.13 51.69 -3.19
N CYS A 259 -12.29 52.67 -3.48
CA CYS A 259 -11.70 53.50 -2.45
C CYS A 259 -12.66 54.64 -2.11
N GLU A 260 -12.98 54.78 -0.83
CA GLU A 260 -13.77 55.88 -0.27
C GLU A 260 -12.89 56.70 0.66
N CYS A 261 -13.19 57.98 0.85
CA CYS A 261 -12.46 58.78 1.82
C CYS A 261 -12.61 58.19 3.23
N GLU A 262 -11.51 58.19 3.99
CA GLU A 262 -11.55 57.83 5.40
C GLU A 262 -12.46 58.79 6.19
N ASP A 263 -12.93 58.33 7.35
CA ASP A 263 -13.73 59.15 8.25
C ASP A 263 -13.00 60.47 8.55
N GLY A 264 -13.73 61.58 8.43
CA GLY A 264 -13.17 62.93 8.54
C GLY A 264 -12.71 63.57 7.23
N TYR A 265 -12.60 62.81 6.14
CA TYR A 265 -12.24 63.32 4.82
C TYR A 265 -13.44 63.34 3.86
N ALA A 266 -13.39 64.21 2.86
CA ALA A 266 -14.37 64.29 1.78
C ALA A 266 -13.67 64.39 0.42
N LEU A 267 -14.32 63.86 -0.61
CA LEU A 267 -13.80 63.86 -1.97
C LEU A 267 -13.90 65.27 -2.56
N ALA A 268 -12.76 65.88 -2.87
CA ALA A 268 -12.67 67.15 -3.59
C ALA A 268 -12.92 66.96 -5.09
N GLU A 269 -13.14 68.06 -5.82
CA GLU A 269 -13.41 68.04 -7.27
C GLU A 269 -12.26 67.45 -8.11
N ASP A 270 -11.03 67.53 -7.59
CA ASP A 270 -9.84 66.96 -8.23
C ASP A 270 -9.65 65.45 -7.94
N GLY A 271 -10.58 64.84 -7.20
CA GLY A 271 -10.56 63.43 -6.83
C GLY A 271 -9.63 63.09 -5.67
N THR A 272 -9.14 64.07 -4.91
CA THR A 272 -8.40 63.85 -3.66
C THR A 272 -9.30 63.86 -2.43
N CYS A 273 -8.91 63.14 -1.37
CA CYS A 273 -9.59 63.23 -0.08
C CYS A 273 -8.91 64.32 0.76
N ILE A 274 -9.66 65.38 1.06
CA ILE A 274 -9.23 66.47 1.94
C ILE A 274 -10.07 66.49 3.21
N GLU A 275 -9.54 67.05 4.29
CA GLU A 275 -10.28 67.12 5.55
C GLU A 275 -11.61 67.86 5.34
N LYS A 276 -12.70 67.32 5.89
CA LYS A 276 -14.04 67.93 5.78
C LYS A 276 -14.06 69.39 6.26
N CYS A 277 -13.21 69.74 7.24
CA CYS A 277 -13.04 71.10 7.75
C CYS A 277 -12.38 72.07 6.74
N ASP A 278 -11.50 71.57 5.87
CA ASP A 278 -10.89 72.39 4.82
C ASP A 278 -11.84 72.61 3.63
N LEU A 279 -12.73 71.63 3.40
CA LEU A 279 -13.72 71.67 2.32
C LEU A 279 -14.95 72.52 2.70
N LYS A 280 -15.38 72.46 3.97
CA LYS A 280 -16.41 73.31 4.57
C LYS A 280 -15.84 74.05 5.78
N GLY A 281 -15.05 75.10 5.52
CA GLY A 281 -14.53 75.95 6.58
C GLY A 281 -15.63 76.62 7.41
N CYS A 282 -15.41 76.77 8.71
CA CYS A 282 -16.32 77.51 9.59
C CYS A 282 -16.08 79.01 9.45
N LEU A 283 -17.05 79.74 8.91
CA LEU A 283 -16.96 81.20 8.78
C LEU A 283 -17.20 81.85 10.15
N GLY A 284 -16.11 82.33 10.78
CA GLY A 284 -16.17 83.04 12.06
C GLY A 284 -16.13 82.14 13.32
N GLY A 285 -15.79 80.86 13.16
CA GLY A 285 -15.66 79.88 14.25
C GLY A 285 -14.48 78.93 14.06
N THR A 286 -14.34 77.96 14.96
CA THR A 286 -13.30 76.93 14.89
C THR A 286 -13.92 75.62 14.41
N CYS A 287 -13.35 75.00 13.37
CA CYS A 287 -13.79 73.68 12.93
C CYS A 287 -13.13 72.59 13.76
N SER A 288 -13.91 71.62 14.21
CA SER A 288 -13.44 70.42 14.91
C SER A 288 -14.07 69.19 14.27
N GLN A 289 -13.32 68.09 14.23
CA GLN A 289 -13.81 66.84 13.67
C GLN A 289 -14.32 65.95 14.81
N ILE A 290 -15.61 65.60 14.80
CA ILE A 290 -16.25 64.78 15.84
C ILE A 290 -16.96 63.63 15.13
N ASP A 291 -16.62 62.39 15.48
CA ASP A 291 -17.17 61.16 14.90
C ASP A 291 -17.18 61.14 13.35
N GLY A 292 -16.09 61.64 12.74
CA GLY A 292 -15.93 61.68 11.28
C GLY A 292 -16.71 62.79 10.57
N GLU A 293 -17.46 63.63 11.29
CA GLU A 293 -18.16 64.80 10.76
C GLU A 293 -17.44 66.11 11.12
N ALA A 294 -17.52 67.10 10.24
CA ALA A 294 -17.01 68.45 10.50
C ALA A 294 -18.04 69.23 11.33
N VAL A 295 -17.66 69.63 12.53
CA VAL A 295 -18.49 70.38 13.47
C VAL A 295 -17.89 71.76 13.70
N CYS A 296 -18.68 72.80 13.47
CA CYS A 296 -18.27 74.18 13.73
C CYS A 296 -18.63 74.60 15.16
N ASP A 297 -17.63 75.06 15.91
CA ASP A 297 -17.82 75.71 17.21
C ASP A 297 -17.67 77.23 17.04
N CYS A 298 -18.79 77.94 17.18
CA CYS A 298 -18.81 79.38 17.28
C CYS A 298 -18.49 79.75 18.73
N HIS A 299 -17.29 80.24 19.02
CA HIS A 299 -16.84 80.58 20.38
C HIS A 299 -17.87 81.40 21.18
N GLY A 300 -18.75 80.70 21.89
CA GLY A 300 -20.02 81.25 22.37
C GLY A 300 -19.94 82.04 23.67
N ALA A 301 -18.75 82.27 24.23
CA ALA A 301 -18.61 82.96 25.51
C ALA A 301 -18.13 84.42 25.42
N THR A 302 -17.43 84.81 24.34
CA THR A 302 -16.80 86.14 24.25
C THR A 302 -17.29 87.01 23.09
N THR A 303 -17.86 86.43 22.02
CA THR A 303 -18.25 87.18 20.81
C THR A 303 -19.75 87.17 20.52
N GLY A 304 -20.54 86.30 21.15
CA GLY A 304 -22.01 86.26 20.99
C GLY A 304 -22.51 85.66 19.67
N LEU A 305 -21.61 85.10 18.84
CA LEU A 305 -21.94 84.49 17.55
C LEU A 305 -22.67 83.16 17.75
N LYS A 306 -23.68 82.89 16.94
CA LYS A 306 -24.42 81.62 16.91
C LYS A 306 -24.22 80.92 15.57
N LEU A 307 -24.25 79.59 15.61
CA LEU A 307 -24.27 78.79 14.39
C LEU A 307 -25.61 79.01 13.68
N LEU A 308 -25.56 79.42 12.42
CA LEU A 308 -26.73 79.57 11.56
C LEU A 308 -27.29 78.20 11.14
N GLU A 309 -28.49 78.18 10.56
CA GLU A 309 -29.13 76.93 10.09
C GLU A 309 -28.32 76.21 9.00
N ASP A 310 -27.37 76.89 8.37
CA ASP A 310 -26.45 76.31 7.39
C ASP A 310 -25.35 75.44 8.01
N THR A 311 -25.26 75.40 9.35
CA THR A 311 -24.34 74.60 10.17
C THR A 311 -22.85 74.93 10.00
N VAL A 312 -22.51 75.96 9.21
CA VAL A 312 -21.11 76.32 8.88
C VAL A 312 -20.78 77.79 9.13
N THR A 313 -21.79 78.64 9.30
CA THR A 313 -21.60 80.08 9.50
C THR A 313 -21.89 80.48 10.94
N CYS A 314 -20.94 81.21 11.54
CA CYS A 314 -21.09 81.84 12.86
C CYS A 314 -21.41 83.33 12.69
N GLN A 315 -22.61 83.76 13.10
CA GLN A 315 -23.06 85.15 12.99
C GLN A 315 -23.83 85.62 14.23
#